data_AF-A0A6G1R2K9-F1
#
_entry.id   AF-A0A6G1R2K9-F1
#
_cell.length_a   1.000
_cell.length_b   1.000
_cell.length_c   1.000
_cell.angle_alpha   90.00
_cell.angle_beta   90.00
_cell.angle_gamma   90.00
#
_symmetry.space_group_name_H-M   'P 1'
#
loop_
_entity.id
_entity.type
_entity.pdbx_description
1 polymer ?
#
loop_
_entity_poly.entity_id
_entity_poly.type
_entity_poly.pdbx_seq_one_letter_code
_entity_poly.pdbx_strand_id
1 'polypeptide(L)'
;LHKTYRSMTPVQADLEFLENAKKLSMYGVDLHQAKDLEGVDITLGVCSSGLLVYKDKLRINRFPWPKVLKISYKRSSFFIKIRPGEQEQYESTIGFKLPSYRAAKKLWKVCVEHHTFFRLTSTEEIG
;
A
#
# COMPACT_ATOMS: atom_id res chain seq x y z
N LEU A 1 6.50 30.40 11.55
CA LEU A 1 6.63 29.95 10.14
C LEU A 1 6.08 30.95 9.12
N HIS A 2 4.84 31.44 9.23
CA HIS A 2 4.23 32.33 8.21
C HIS A 2 5.01 33.63 7.91
N LYS A 3 5.82 34.14 8.86
CA LYS A 3 6.65 35.33 8.66
C LYS A 3 7.89 35.10 7.77
N THR A 4 8.33 33.86 7.56
CA THR A 4 9.54 33.52 6.80
C THR A 4 9.29 33.34 5.29
N TYR A 5 8.02 33.29 4.87
CA TYR A 5 7.61 33.01 3.49
C TYR A 5 7.10 34.25 2.73
N ARG A 6 7.39 35.46 3.25
CA ARG A 6 6.84 36.74 2.75
C ARG A 6 7.24 37.09 1.31
N SER A 7 8.24 36.40 0.76
CA SER A 7 8.77 36.59 -0.59
C SER A 7 8.63 35.35 -1.48
N MET A 8 7.88 34.33 -1.02
CA MET A 8 7.69 33.09 -1.78
C MET A 8 6.50 33.23 -2.72
N THR A 9 6.67 32.89 -3.99
CA THR A 9 5.56 32.85 -4.94
C THR A 9 4.61 31.68 -4.59
N PRO A 10 3.31 31.75 -4.92
CA PRO A 10 2.37 30.66 -4.63
C PRO A 10 2.85 29.30 -5.15
N VAL A 11 3.46 29.27 -6.34
CA VAL A 11 4.00 28.04 -6.95
C VAL A 11 5.16 27.44 -6.15
N GLN A 12 6.05 28.27 -5.61
CA GLN A 12 7.17 27.82 -4.79
C GLN A 12 6.70 27.34 -3.41
N ALA A 13 5.69 27.99 -2.83
CA ALA A 13 5.06 27.56 -1.58
C ALA A 13 4.34 26.21 -1.77
N ASP A 14 3.62 26.03 -2.88
CA ASP A 14 2.95 24.77 -3.21
C ASP A 14 3.96 23.63 -3.44
N LEU A 15 5.05 23.90 -4.16
CA LEU A 15 6.14 22.93 -4.37
C LEU A 15 6.78 22.52 -3.05
N GLU A 16 7.13 23.46 -2.18
CA GLU A 16 7.77 23.15 -0.90
C GLU A 16 6.82 22.44 0.06
N PHE A 17 5.53 22.76 0.01
CA PHE A 17 4.49 22.03 0.73
C PHE A 17 4.39 20.57 0.26
N LEU A 18 4.33 20.34 -1.05
CA LEU A 18 4.27 18.99 -1.63
C LEU A 18 5.55 18.19 -1.38
N GLU A 19 6.72 18.84 -1.48
CA GLU A 19 8.03 18.25 -1.18
C GLU A 19 8.15 17.80 0.28
N ASN A 20 7.50 18.49 1.21
CA ASN A 20 7.48 18.10 2.61
C ASN A 20 6.36 17.09 2.92
N ALA A 21 5.18 17.25 2.30
CA ALA A 21 4.07 16.32 2.46
C ALA A 21 4.43 14.91 1.97
N LYS A 22 5.12 14.78 0.82
CA LYS A 22 5.56 13.48 0.28
C LYS A 22 6.53 12.72 1.17
N LYS A 23 7.20 13.40 2.11
CA LYS A 23 8.14 12.78 3.08
C LYS A 23 7.40 12.13 4.26
N LEU A 24 6.11 12.40 4.44
CA LEU A 24 5.33 11.81 5.53
C LEU A 24 5.07 10.32 5.24
N SER A 25 5.26 9.48 6.26
CA SER A 25 5.07 8.02 6.18
C SER A 25 3.65 7.57 5.82
N MET A 26 2.68 8.49 5.90
CA MET A 26 1.26 8.27 5.62
C MET A 26 0.78 9.01 4.36
N TYR A 27 1.63 9.78 3.69
CA TYR A 27 1.24 10.52 2.49
C TYR A 27 0.89 9.55 1.36
N GLY A 28 -0.35 9.66 0.86
CA GLY A 28 -0.85 8.79 -0.20
C GLY A 28 -1.16 7.36 0.24
N VAL A 29 -1.25 7.07 1.55
CA VAL A 29 -1.62 5.73 2.05
C VAL A 29 -3.14 5.64 2.22
N ASP A 30 -3.78 4.78 1.42
CA ASP A 30 -5.20 4.43 1.61
C ASP A 30 -5.32 3.33 2.68
N LEU A 31 -5.98 3.64 3.79
CA LEU A 31 -6.07 2.77 4.98
C LEU A 31 -7.38 1.99 5.02
N HIS A 32 -7.28 0.71 5.35
CA HIS A 32 -8.41 -0.23 5.42
C HIS A 32 -8.33 -1.03 6.72
N GLN A 33 -9.40 -1.01 7.51
CA GLN A 33 -9.50 -1.85 8.71
C GLN A 33 -9.69 -3.32 8.31
N ALA A 34 -8.97 -4.22 8.99
CA ALA A 34 -9.03 -5.65 8.74
C ALA A 34 -8.67 -6.45 10.00
N LYS A 35 -8.80 -7.77 9.90
CA LYS A 35 -8.25 -8.75 10.83
C LYS A 35 -7.32 -9.68 10.07
N ASP A 36 -6.31 -10.22 10.74
CA ASP A 36 -5.55 -11.34 10.20
C ASP A 36 -6.34 -12.66 10.29
N LEU A 37 -5.69 -13.79 9.99
CA LEU A 37 -6.32 -15.12 10.07
C LEU A 37 -6.56 -15.58 11.52
N GLU A 38 -5.88 -14.99 12.49
CA GLU A 38 -6.04 -15.26 13.92
C GLU A 38 -7.12 -14.38 14.57
N GLY A 39 -7.67 -13.42 13.81
CA GLY A 39 -8.73 -12.52 14.26
C GLY A 39 -8.24 -11.24 14.92
N VAL A 40 -6.93 -10.98 14.92
CA VAL A 40 -6.30 -9.80 15.50
C VAL A 40 -6.60 -8.59 14.63
N ASP A 41 -7.06 -7.50 15.25
CA ASP A 41 -7.34 -6.24 14.55
C ASP A 41 -6.05 -5.60 14.04
N ILE A 42 -6.06 -5.26 12.75
CA ILE A 42 -4.95 -4.66 12.02
C ILE A 42 -5.47 -3.59 11.07
N THR A 43 -4.58 -2.75 10.56
CA THR A 43 -4.86 -1.81 9.49
C THR A 43 -3.98 -2.12 8.29
N LEU A 44 -4.59 -2.27 7.12
CA LEU A 44 -3.90 -2.42 5.84
C LEU A 44 -3.73 -1.05 5.19
N GLY A 45 -2.52 -0.71 4.78
CA GLY A 45 -2.22 0.51 4.04
C GLY A 45 -1.78 0.20 2.61
N VAL A 46 -2.38 0.84 1.61
CA VAL A 46 -1.98 0.73 0.21
C VAL A 46 -1.24 2.00 -0.21
N CYS A 47 -0.05 1.87 -0.78
CA CYS A 47 0.72 3.00 -1.27
C CYS A 47 1.44 2.65 -2.59
N SER A 48 2.13 3.63 -3.17
CA SER A 48 2.91 3.44 -4.40
C SER A 48 3.95 2.32 -4.31
N SER A 49 4.51 2.09 -3.12
CA SER A 49 5.59 1.11 -2.94
C SER A 49 5.12 -0.30 -2.60
N GLY A 50 3.86 -0.50 -2.22
CA GLY A 50 3.37 -1.80 -1.76
C GLY A 50 2.16 -1.75 -0.84
N LEU A 51 1.80 -2.93 -0.33
CA LEU A 51 0.86 -3.11 0.77
C LEU A 51 1.60 -3.13 2.10
N LEU A 52 1.03 -2.49 3.11
CA LEU A 52 1.57 -2.30 4.44
C LEU A 52 0.60 -2.89 5.46
N VAL A 53 1.10 -3.49 6.53
CA VAL A 53 0.28 -3.96 7.65
C VAL A 53 0.71 -3.23 8.91
N TYR A 54 -0.27 -2.68 9.60
CA TYR A 54 -0.10 -1.97 10.86
C TYR A 54 -0.88 -2.67 11.96
N LYS A 55 -0.29 -2.73 13.15
CA LYS A 55 -0.94 -3.12 14.40
C LYS A 55 -0.63 -2.05 15.43
N ASP A 56 -1.65 -1.54 16.11
CA ASP A 56 -1.50 -0.46 17.12
C ASP A 56 -0.70 0.76 16.59
N LYS A 57 -0.95 1.12 15.33
CA LYS A 57 -0.27 2.19 14.57
C LYS A 57 1.22 1.92 14.24
N LEU A 58 1.78 0.80 14.72
CA LEU A 58 3.13 0.36 14.35
C LEU A 58 3.07 -0.47 13.05
N ARG A 59 3.96 -0.17 12.10
CA ARG A 59 4.08 -0.97 10.87
C ARG A 59 4.80 -2.28 11.19
N ILE A 60 4.10 -3.40 11.07
CA ILE A 60 4.61 -4.74 11.39
C ILE A 60 5.05 -5.53 10.16
N ASN A 61 4.48 -5.25 8.98
CA ASN A 61 4.83 -5.97 7.75
C ASN A 61 4.71 -5.07 6.52
N ARG A 62 5.46 -5.45 5.47
CA ARG A 62 5.45 -4.80 4.16
C ARG A 62 5.54 -5.83 3.03
N PHE A 63 4.67 -5.67 2.05
CA PHE A 63 4.64 -6.47 0.83
C PHE A 63 4.86 -5.55 -0.38
N PRO A 64 6.12 -5.42 -0.85
CA PRO A 64 6.42 -4.63 -2.04
C PRO A 64 5.73 -5.19 -3.27
N TRP A 65 5.22 -4.33 -4.17
CA TRP A 65 4.53 -4.78 -5.38
C TRP A 65 5.32 -5.79 -6.22
N PRO A 66 6.66 -5.67 -6.41
CA PRO A 66 7.43 -6.67 -7.16
C PRO A 66 7.41 -8.08 -6.56
N LYS A 67 7.14 -8.21 -5.26
CA LYS A 67 7.01 -9.51 -4.58
C LYS A 67 5.58 -10.06 -4.63
N VAL A 68 4.56 -9.24 -4.91
CA VAL A 68 3.16 -9.66 -4.96
C VAL A 68 2.86 -10.29 -6.32
N LEU A 69 2.55 -11.58 -6.33
CA LEU A 69 2.24 -12.35 -7.55
C LEU A 69 0.78 -12.26 -7.95
N LYS A 70 -0.12 -12.25 -6.96
CA LYS A 70 -1.56 -12.28 -7.20
C LYS A 70 -2.29 -11.59 -6.07
N ILE A 71 -3.34 -10.86 -6.43
CA ILE A 71 -4.24 -10.19 -5.50
C ILE A 71 -5.66 -10.68 -5.78
N SER A 72 -6.36 -11.16 -4.77
CA SER A 72 -7.72 -11.68 -4.91
C SER A 72 -8.58 -11.38 -3.69
N TYR A 73 -9.89 -11.54 -3.82
CA TYR A 73 -10.82 -11.45 -2.69
C TYR A 73 -11.98 -12.42 -2.88
N LYS A 74 -12.55 -12.90 -1.77
CA LYS A 74 -13.73 -13.78 -1.74
C LYS A 74 -14.58 -13.43 -0.52
N ARG A 75 -15.86 -13.11 -0.75
CA ARG A 75 -16.75 -12.56 0.28
C ARG A 75 -16.07 -11.33 0.93
N SER A 76 -15.91 -11.32 2.25
CA SER A 76 -15.18 -10.27 2.96
C SER A 76 -13.72 -10.59 3.23
N SER A 77 -13.17 -11.66 2.64
CA SER A 77 -11.75 -12.02 2.79
C SER A 77 -10.95 -11.52 1.60
N PHE A 78 -9.75 -11.01 1.86
CA PHE A 78 -8.79 -10.49 0.90
C PHE A 78 -7.50 -11.32 0.99
N PHE A 79 -6.87 -11.60 -0.14
CA PHE A 79 -5.69 -12.47 -0.21
C PHE A 79 -4.63 -11.90 -1.12
N ILE A 80 -3.38 -12.08 -0.72
CA ILE A 80 -2.20 -11.81 -1.54
C ILE A 80 -1.35 -13.07 -1.62
N LYS A 81 -0.86 -13.38 -2.82
CA LYS A 81 0.15 -14.41 -3.05
C LYS A 81 1.48 -13.72 -3.26
N ILE A 82 2.52 -14.14 -2.55
CA ILE A 82 3.84 -13.53 -2.57
C ILE A 82 4.84 -14.52 -3.17
N ARG A 83 5.83 -14.01 -3.91
CA ARG A 83 7.00 -14.80 -4.34
C ARG A 83 7.73 -15.32 -3.10
N PRO A 84 8.32 -16.53 -3.17
CA PRO A 84 9.27 -16.99 -2.16
C PRO A 84 10.38 -15.95 -1.96
N GLY A 85 10.74 -15.71 -0.70
CA GLY A 85 11.98 -15.01 -0.36
C GLY A 85 13.21 -15.89 -0.64
N GLU A 86 14.42 -15.32 -0.51
CA GLU A 86 15.68 -16.08 -0.72
C GLU A 86 15.80 -17.31 0.19
N GLN A 87 15.13 -17.30 1.35
CA GLN A 87 15.12 -18.38 2.34
C GLN A 87 13.86 -19.25 2.29
N GLU A 88 12.84 -18.87 1.51
CA GLU A 88 11.58 -19.61 1.42
C GLU A 88 11.55 -20.37 0.08
N GLN A 89 11.21 -21.67 0.09
CA GLN A 89 11.17 -22.47 -1.14
C GLN A 89 9.84 -22.37 -1.90
N TYR A 90 8.78 -21.84 -1.26
CA TYR A 90 7.42 -21.87 -1.79
C TYR A 90 6.73 -20.51 -1.73
N GLU A 91 5.77 -20.31 -2.64
CA GLU A 91 4.94 -19.12 -2.65
C GLU A 91 4.00 -19.09 -1.43
N SER A 92 3.96 -17.96 -0.74
CA SER A 92 3.12 -17.79 0.45
C SER A 92 1.81 -17.09 0.10
N THR A 93 0.67 -17.60 0.57
CA THR A 93 -0.63 -16.93 0.46
C THR A 93 -1.03 -16.36 1.82
N ILE A 94 -1.18 -15.05 1.88
CA ILE A 94 -1.53 -14.31 3.11
C ILE A 94 -2.98 -13.84 2.99
N GLY A 95 -3.78 -14.12 4.02
CA GLY A 95 -5.20 -13.80 4.06
C GLY A 95 -5.53 -12.77 5.13
N PHE A 96 -6.49 -11.91 4.81
CA PHE A 96 -7.01 -10.88 5.70
C PHE A 96 -8.54 -10.87 5.64
N LYS A 97 -9.18 -10.58 6.77
CA LYS A 97 -10.63 -10.49 6.90
C LYS A 97 -11.05 -9.03 7.03
N LEU A 98 -11.83 -8.53 6.08
CA LEU A 98 -12.38 -7.18 6.14
C LEU A 98 -13.78 -7.17 6.76
N PRO A 99 -14.26 -6.00 7.23
CA PRO A 99 -15.58 -5.87 7.84
C PRO A 99 -16.74 -6.25 6.91
N SER A 100 -16.57 -6.13 5.59
CA SER A 100 -17.63 -6.46 4.62
C SER A 100 -17.08 -6.84 3.24
N TYR A 101 -17.94 -7.42 2.41
CA TYR A 101 -17.67 -7.65 0.99
C TYR A 101 -17.29 -6.35 0.26
N ARG A 102 -18.01 -5.26 0.55
CA ARG A 102 -17.75 -3.96 -0.09
C ARG A 102 -16.36 -3.44 0.25
N ALA A 103 -15.95 -3.59 1.51
CA ALA A 103 -14.60 -3.23 1.95
C ALA A 103 -13.53 -4.07 1.25
N ALA A 104 -13.70 -5.41 1.21
CA ALA A 104 -12.78 -6.31 0.51
C ALA A 104 -12.65 -5.99 -0.99
N LYS A 105 -13.78 -5.71 -1.66
CA LYS A 105 -13.80 -5.30 -3.07
C LYS A 105 -13.11 -3.95 -3.28
N LYS A 106 -13.32 -2.98 -2.38
CA LYS A 106 -12.66 -1.66 -2.45
C LYS A 106 -11.14 -1.83 -2.34
N LEU A 107 -10.66 -2.51 -1.30
CA LEU A 107 -9.23 -2.76 -1.10
C LEU A 107 -8.62 -3.49 -2.31
N TRP A 108 -9.30 -4.51 -2.82
CA TRP A 108 -8.84 -5.23 -4.01
C TRP A 108 -8.69 -4.31 -5.22
N LYS A 109 -9.68 -3.45 -5.52
CA LYS A 109 -9.59 -2.49 -6.63
C LYS A 109 -8.38 -1.56 -6.48
N VAL A 110 -8.24 -0.93 -5.32
CA VAL A 110 -7.15 0.01 -5.04
C VAL A 110 -5.79 -0.68 -5.18
N CYS A 111 -5.64 -1.90 -4.65
CA CYS A 111 -4.43 -2.69 -4.78
C CYS A 111 -4.13 -3.06 -6.24
N VAL A 112 -5.13 -3.45 -7.03
CA VAL A 112 -4.95 -3.79 -8.46
C VAL A 112 -4.54 -2.55 -9.26
N GLU A 113 -5.16 -1.40 -9.02
CA GLU A 113 -4.81 -0.13 -9.66
C GLU A 113 -3.36 0.26 -9.35
N HIS A 114 -2.96 0.24 -8.08
CA HIS A 114 -1.58 0.56 -7.66
C HIS A 114 -0.57 -0.46 -8.20
N HIS A 115 -0.87 -1.76 -8.07
CA HIS A 115 0.01 -2.82 -8.54
C HIS A 115 0.21 -2.76 -10.06
N THR A 116 -0.85 -2.52 -10.83
CA THR A 116 -0.76 -2.41 -12.29
C THR A 116 0.00 -1.15 -12.69
N PHE A 117 -0.32 -0.01 -12.07
CA PHE A 117 0.31 1.27 -12.38
C PHE A 117 1.82 1.28 -12.10
N PHE A 118 2.25 0.79 -10.93
CA PHE A 118 3.66 0.82 -10.51
C PHE A 118 4.47 -0.40 -10.96
N ARG A 119 3.84 -1.44 -11.51
CA ARG A 119 4.56 -2.57 -12.14
C ARG A 119 4.88 -2.29 -13.61
N LEU A 120 4.07 -1.50 -14.31
CA LEU A 120 4.28 -1.17 -15.73
C LEU A 120 5.39 -0.13 -15.98
N THR A 121 5.99 0.45 -14.94
CA THR A 121 7.15 1.35 -15.11
C THR A 121 8.47 0.62 -15.31
N SER A 122 8.52 -0.71 -15.26
CA SER A 122 9.61 -1.45 -15.90
C SER A 122 9.30 -1.50 -17.39
N THR A 123 9.89 -0.57 -18.14
CA THR A 123 10.06 -0.67 -19.60
C THR A 123 10.35 -2.11 -19.97
N GLU A 124 9.53 -2.68 -20.85
CA GLU A 124 9.94 -3.81 -21.67
C GLU A 124 11.26 -3.39 -22.33
N GLU A 125 12.39 -3.96 -21.88
CA GLU A 125 13.57 -4.02 -22.73
C GLU A 125 13.17 -4.96 -23.87
N ILE A 126 12.70 -4.35 -24.96
CA ILE A 126 12.59 -5.01 -26.25
C ILE A 126 14.03 -5.26 -26.70
N GLY A 127 14.54 -6.43 -26.33
CA GLY A 127 15.79 -7.00 -26.86
C GLY A 127 15.51 -7.88 -28.07
#